data_AF-A0A841H0A3-F1
#
_entry.id   AF-A0A841H0A3-F1
#
_cell.length_a   1.000
_cell.length_b   1.000
_cell.length_c   1.000
_cell.angle_alpha   90.00
_cell.angle_beta   90.00
_cell.angle_gamma   90.00
#
_symmetry.space_group_name_H-M   'P 1'
#
loop_
_entity.id
_entity.type
_entity.pdbx_description
1 polymer ?
#
loop_
_entity_poly.entity_id
_entity_poly.type
_entity_poly.pdbx_seq_one_letter_code
_entity_poly.pdbx_strand_id
1 'polypeptide(L)'
;MTHRVVLLAEIGLAHFHPTPECPRYLTALRNATAEELAPFSTDVYADAYRVALENRPWTARSLMLNAQREGEDARRLWSMAVRAGDSAERELLKRHAVDQSDHARAFLTILDLAFPGVVPAAFREQLASLSPGYGLDQEPAAPDDAPDQKAPTLDDFIHINLAQLRNASLQILLRPSLTSHCPPENVPGATEVMDSILADELTHVARTAVVIERQSREEALHEFAQRFQGCLRGFIDLTSEEPIDRGYHLRFGNYP
;
A
#
# COMPACT_ATOMS: atom_id res chain seq x y z
N MET A 1 10.30 -17.77 -15.01
CA MET A 1 10.69 -16.50 -14.36
C MET A 1 9.80 -16.33 -13.15
N THR A 2 10.34 -16.15 -11.95
CA THR A 2 9.52 -15.89 -10.76
C THR A 2 9.02 -14.45 -10.85
N HIS A 3 7.69 -14.26 -10.86
CA HIS A 3 7.10 -12.92 -10.87
C HIS A 3 7.44 -12.19 -9.55
N ARG A 4 7.95 -10.96 -9.63
CA ARG A 4 8.40 -10.16 -8.46
C ARG A 4 7.36 -10.11 -7.33
N VAL A 5 6.08 -10.08 -7.70
CA VAL A 5 4.94 -10.05 -6.76
C VAL A 5 4.89 -11.31 -5.89
N VAL A 6 5.10 -12.49 -6.48
CA VAL A 6 5.14 -13.76 -5.73
C VAL A 6 6.32 -13.76 -4.76
N LEU A 7 7.49 -13.26 -5.20
CA LEU A 7 8.66 -13.17 -4.35
C LEU A 7 8.44 -12.24 -3.14
N LEU A 8 7.77 -11.10 -3.34
CA LEU A 8 7.42 -10.19 -2.23
C LEU A 8 6.46 -10.85 -1.24
N ALA A 9 5.48 -11.60 -1.72
CA ALA A 9 4.58 -12.37 -0.86
C ALA A 9 5.35 -13.42 -0.03
N GLU A 10 6.27 -14.15 -0.65
CA GLU A 10 7.12 -15.13 0.03
C GLU A 10 8.04 -14.47 1.08
N ILE A 11 8.65 -13.33 0.75
CA ILE A 11 9.47 -12.55 1.67
C ILE A 11 8.63 -12.08 2.87
N GLY A 12 7.46 -11.50 2.63
CA GLY A 12 6.56 -11.07 3.70
C GLY A 12 6.19 -12.21 4.64
N LEU A 13 5.80 -13.37 4.09
CA LEU A 13 5.49 -14.57 4.89
C LEU A 13 6.70 -15.05 5.69
N ALA A 14 7.90 -15.06 5.11
CA ALA A 14 9.13 -15.46 5.77
C ALA A 14 9.55 -14.53 6.92
N HIS A 15 9.18 -13.25 6.86
CA HIS A 15 9.41 -12.30 7.96
C HIS A 15 8.51 -12.54 9.18
N PHE A 16 7.43 -13.31 9.02
CA PHE A 16 6.59 -13.71 10.15
C PHE A 16 7.20 -14.89 10.91
N HIS A 17 7.20 -14.82 12.24
CA HIS A 17 7.64 -15.91 13.11
C HIS A 17 6.57 -16.29 14.15
N PRO A 18 6.15 -17.58 14.20
CA PRO A 18 6.49 -18.65 13.26
C PRO A 18 5.95 -18.34 11.85
N THR A 19 6.65 -18.82 10.81
CA THR A 19 6.25 -18.60 9.42
C THR A 19 4.95 -19.35 9.14
N PRO A 20 3.86 -18.64 8.79
CA PRO A 20 2.58 -19.29 8.52
C PRO A 20 2.63 -20.02 7.17
N GLU A 21 1.97 -21.18 7.12
CA GLU A 21 1.75 -21.89 5.87
C GLU A 21 0.52 -21.32 5.16
N CYS A 22 0.74 -20.68 4.01
CA CYS A 22 -0.30 -20.10 3.16
C CYS A 22 -0.33 -20.75 1.75
N PRO A 23 -0.46 -22.10 1.64
CA PRO A 23 -0.32 -22.80 0.37
C PRO A 23 -1.44 -22.49 -0.63
N ARG A 24 -2.69 -22.27 -0.18
CA ARG A 24 -3.81 -21.92 -1.08
C ARG A 24 -3.59 -20.52 -1.64
N TYR A 25 -3.28 -19.56 -0.77
CA TYR A 25 -2.96 -18.19 -1.16
C TYR A 25 -1.80 -18.12 -2.16
N LEU A 26 -0.65 -18.73 -1.85
CA LEU A 26 0.52 -18.69 -2.73
C LEU A 26 0.26 -19.39 -4.07
N THR A 27 -0.49 -20.49 -4.07
CA THR A 27 -0.87 -21.18 -5.32
C THR A 27 -1.80 -20.30 -6.16
N ALA A 28 -2.81 -19.68 -5.56
CA ALA A 28 -3.72 -18.76 -6.26
C ALA A 28 -3.00 -17.54 -6.81
N LEU A 29 -2.11 -16.91 -6.03
CA LEU A 29 -1.30 -15.78 -6.48
C LEU A 29 -0.38 -16.16 -7.65
N ARG A 30 0.31 -17.31 -7.58
CA ARG A 30 1.16 -17.81 -8.67
C ARG A 30 0.35 -18.06 -9.94
N ASN A 31 -0.79 -18.72 -9.83
CA ASN A 31 -1.65 -18.98 -10.98
C ASN A 31 -2.19 -17.67 -11.58
N ALA A 32 -2.70 -16.77 -10.75
CA ALA A 32 -3.23 -15.49 -11.21
C ALA A 32 -2.17 -14.63 -11.92
N THR A 33 -0.95 -14.56 -11.36
CA THR A 33 0.16 -13.78 -11.97
C THR A 33 0.78 -14.43 -13.21
N ALA A 34 0.59 -15.74 -13.41
CA ALA A 34 0.98 -16.42 -14.64
C ALA A 34 0.01 -16.11 -15.80
N GLU A 35 -1.27 -15.93 -15.49
CA GLU A 35 -2.31 -15.60 -16.48
C GLU A 35 -2.44 -14.09 -16.73
N GLU A 36 -2.26 -13.27 -15.68
CA GLU A 36 -2.45 -11.82 -15.73
C GLU A 36 -1.16 -11.11 -15.28
N LEU A 37 -0.50 -10.43 -16.21
CA LEU A 37 0.73 -9.70 -15.91
C LEU A 37 0.41 -8.34 -15.30
N ALA A 38 0.51 -8.24 -13.97
CA ALA A 38 0.36 -6.97 -13.28
C ALA A 38 1.45 -5.96 -13.74
N PRO A 39 1.09 -4.75 -14.23
CA PRO A 39 2.06 -3.81 -14.79
C PRO A 39 3.23 -3.50 -13.84
N PHE A 40 2.95 -3.27 -12.55
CA PHE A 40 3.95 -2.97 -11.52
C PHE A 40 4.95 -4.12 -11.25
N SER A 41 4.70 -5.31 -11.78
CA SER A 41 5.62 -6.45 -11.69
C SER A 41 6.63 -6.52 -12.85
N THR A 42 6.48 -5.68 -13.88
CA THR A 42 7.27 -5.75 -15.12
C THR A 42 8.53 -4.89 -15.09
N ASP A 43 9.52 -5.28 -15.89
CA ASP A 43 10.73 -4.46 -16.12
C ASP A 43 10.38 -3.14 -16.83
N VAL A 44 9.47 -3.19 -17.81
CA VAL A 44 9.01 -2.01 -18.57
C VAL A 44 8.43 -0.95 -17.64
N TYR A 45 7.57 -1.35 -16.71
CA TYR A 45 7.01 -0.43 -15.72
C TYR A 45 8.09 0.12 -14.78
N ALA A 46 9.00 -0.74 -14.30
CA ALA A 46 10.09 -0.31 -13.42
C ALA A 46 11.02 0.70 -14.09
N ASP A 47 11.31 0.53 -15.37
CA ASP A 47 12.13 1.47 -16.14
C ASP A 47 11.40 2.80 -16.35
N ALA A 48 10.12 2.77 -16.74
CA ALA A 48 9.31 3.97 -16.87
C ALA A 48 9.21 4.74 -15.54
N TYR A 49 9.01 4.03 -14.43
CA TYR A 49 8.95 4.61 -13.10
C TYR A 49 10.29 5.22 -12.69
N ARG A 50 11.42 4.55 -13.00
CA ARG A 50 12.77 5.08 -12.72
C ARG A 50 13.03 6.38 -13.48
N VAL A 51 12.66 6.45 -14.76
CA VAL A 51 12.77 7.68 -15.57
C VAL A 51 11.92 8.81 -14.96
N ALA A 52 10.69 8.51 -14.54
CA ALA A 52 9.82 9.50 -13.90
C ALA A 52 10.44 10.03 -12.58
N LEU A 53 11.06 9.14 -11.81
CA LEU A 53 11.74 9.48 -10.56
C LEU A 53 13.00 10.35 -10.73
N GLU A 54 13.55 10.50 -11.92
CA GLU A 54 14.65 11.47 -12.17
C GLU A 54 14.12 12.91 -12.15
N ASN A 55 12.83 13.11 -12.38
CA ASN A 55 12.19 14.42 -12.35
C ASN A 55 11.88 14.82 -10.89
N ARG A 56 12.59 15.85 -10.41
CA ARG A 56 12.50 16.35 -9.03
C ARG A 56 11.06 16.80 -8.66
N PRO A 57 10.37 17.68 -9.42
CA PRO A 57 8.96 18.00 -9.19
C PRO A 57 8.02 16.79 -9.18
N TRP A 58 8.22 15.85 -10.12
CA TRP A 58 7.40 14.64 -10.19
C TRP A 58 7.56 13.77 -8.94
N THR A 59 8.80 13.59 -8.47
CA THR A 59 9.10 12.79 -7.27
C THR A 59 8.50 13.40 -6.01
N ALA A 60 8.65 14.72 -5.82
CA ALA A 60 8.02 15.42 -4.71
C ALA A 60 6.49 15.27 -4.73
N ARG A 61 5.88 15.39 -5.92
CA ARG A 61 4.44 15.17 -6.11
C ARG A 61 4.03 13.73 -5.81
N SER A 62 4.82 12.76 -6.25
CA SER A 62 4.58 11.34 -5.97
C SER A 62 4.55 11.09 -4.45
N LEU A 63 5.49 11.64 -3.68
CA LEU A 63 5.48 11.52 -2.22
C LEU A 63 4.22 12.11 -1.58
N MET A 64 3.76 13.28 -2.03
CA MET A 64 2.52 13.89 -1.53
C MET A 64 1.28 13.05 -1.87
N LEU A 65 1.22 12.48 -3.08
CA LEU A 65 0.12 11.59 -3.49
C LEU A 65 0.13 10.28 -2.71
N ASN A 66 1.30 9.71 -2.44
CA ASN A 66 1.40 8.52 -1.58
C ASN A 66 0.94 8.87 -0.15
N ALA A 67 1.39 9.99 0.43
CA ALA A 67 0.92 10.43 1.74
C ALA A 67 -0.61 10.57 1.82
N GLN A 68 -1.22 11.13 0.77
CA GLN A 68 -2.67 11.23 0.67
C GLN A 68 -3.33 9.84 0.61
N ARG A 69 -2.80 8.94 -0.23
CA ARG A 69 -3.36 7.60 -0.41
C ARG A 69 -3.32 6.80 0.89
N GLU A 70 -2.21 6.81 1.61
CA GLU A 70 -2.13 6.09 2.89
C GLU A 70 -3.10 6.66 3.93
N GLY A 71 -3.33 7.98 3.92
CA GLY A 71 -4.37 8.59 4.75
C GLY A 71 -5.79 8.16 4.36
N GLU A 72 -6.08 8.02 3.07
CA GLU A 72 -7.37 7.53 2.56
C GLU A 72 -7.56 6.04 2.90
N ASP A 73 -6.53 5.22 2.71
CA ASP A 73 -6.52 3.79 3.02
C ASP A 73 -6.63 3.54 4.52
N ALA A 74 -5.95 4.33 5.36
CA ALA A 74 -6.11 4.29 6.81
C ALA A 74 -7.57 4.49 7.23
N ARG A 75 -8.26 5.49 6.67
CA ARG A 75 -9.69 5.75 6.97
C ARG A 75 -10.57 4.59 6.53
N ARG A 76 -10.31 4.02 5.34
CA ARG A 76 -11.04 2.86 4.83
C ARG A 76 -10.86 1.65 5.75
N LEU A 77 -9.63 1.30 6.08
CA LEU A 77 -9.29 0.18 6.97
C LEU A 77 -9.89 0.35 8.36
N TRP A 78 -9.86 1.57 8.91
CA TRP A 78 -10.49 1.89 10.19
C TRP A 78 -12.01 1.64 10.16
N SER A 79 -12.69 2.09 9.08
CA SER A 79 -14.11 1.82 8.88
C SER A 79 -14.40 0.32 8.75
N MET A 80 -13.57 -0.43 8.03
CA MET A 80 -13.71 -1.88 7.93
C MET A 80 -13.53 -2.58 9.27
N ALA A 81 -12.60 -2.11 10.11
CA ALA A 81 -12.37 -2.66 11.45
C ALA A 81 -13.61 -2.53 12.36
N VAL A 82 -14.37 -1.43 12.24
CA VAL A 82 -15.64 -1.24 12.96
C VAL A 82 -16.66 -2.34 12.61
N ARG A 83 -16.66 -2.80 11.35
CA ARG A 83 -17.66 -3.72 10.80
C ARG A 83 -17.21 -5.18 10.79
N ALA A 84 -15.95 -5.46 11.10
CA ALA A 84 -15.44 -6.82 11.18
C ALA A 84 -16.14 -7.60 12.29
N GLY A 85 -16.76 -8.73 11.92
CA GLY A 85 -17.46 -9.61 12.86
C GLY A 85 -16.50 -10.52 13.64
N ASP A 86 -15.34 -10.84 13.06
CA ASP A 86 -14.27 -11.58 13.72
C ASP A 86 -13.32 -10.63 14.47
N SER A 87 -13.06 -10.93 15.75
CA SER A 87 -12.19 -10.10 16.59
C SER A 87 -10.75 -10.04 16.09
N ALA A 88 -10.25 -11.12 15.49
CA ALA A 88 -8.89 -11.13 14.94
C ALA A 88 -8.80 -10.31 13.64
N GLU A 89 -9.81 -10.36 12.77
CA GLU A 89 -9.92 -9.47 11.61
C GLU A 89 -10.03 -8.00 12.02
N ARG A 90 -10.84 -7.68 13.02
CA ARG A 90 -10.96 -6.32 13.57
C ARG A 90 -9.60 -5.80 14.03
N GLU A 91 -8.87 -6.58 14.83
CA GLU A 91 -7.56 -6.18 15.34
C GLU A 91 -6.52 -6.01 14.22
N LEU A 92 -6.54 -6.91 13.22
CA LEU A 92 -5.67 -6.81 12.05
C LEU A 92 -5.94 -5.52 11.27
N LEU A 93 -7.21 -5.24 10.94
CA LEU A 93 -7.61 -4.05 10.20
C LEU A 93 -7.31 -2.77 10.99
N LYS A 94 -7.52 -2.78 12.32
CA LYS A 94 -7.19 -1.67 13.22
C LYS A 94 -5.69 -1.36 13.19
N ARG A 95 -4.83 -2.36 13.39
CA ARG A 95 -3.37 -2.17 13.31
C ARG A 95 -2.95 -1.64 11.95
N HIS A 96 -3.46 -2.27 10.88
CA HIS A 96 -3.14 -1.85 9.52
C HIS A 96 -3.56 -0.38 9.29
N ALA A 97 -4.73 0.03 9.77
CA ALA A 97 -5.16 1.43 9.68
C ALA A 97 -4.25 2.42 10.44
N VAL A 98 -3.72 2.01 11.61
CA VAL A 98 -2.75 2.82 12.36
C VAL A 98 -1.44 2.94 11.58
N ASP A 99 -0.92 1.81 11.08
CA ASP A 99 0.32 1.78 10.30
C ASP A 99 0.19 2.68 9.06
N GLN A 100 -0.92 2.61 8.31
CA GLN A 100 -1.15 3.49 7.16
C GLN A 100 -1.34 4.98 7.55
N SER A 101 -1.92 5.25 8.72
CA SER A 101 -1.98 6.61 9.26
C SER A 101 -0.58 7.19 9.52
N ASP A 102 0.35 6.35 9.98
CA ASP A 102 1.74 6.74 10.22
C ASP A 102 2.55 6.79 8.91
N HIS A 103 2.30 5.89 7.95
CA HIS A 103 2.90 5.96 6.62
C HIS A 103 2.59 7.28 5.92
N ALA A 104 1.37 7.81 6.06
CA ALA A 104 1.02 9.13 5.54
C ALA A 104 1.97 10.23 6.05
N ARG A 105 2.34 10.19 7.34
CA ARG A 105 3.32 11.13 7.93
C ARG A 105 4.75 10.81 7.52
N ALA A 106 5.07 9.52 7.38
CA ALA A 106 6.38 9.05 6.97
C ALA A 106 6.73 9.55 5.55
N PHE A 107 5.79 9.51 4.60
CA PHE A 107 5.98 10.08 3.27
C PHE A 107 6.24 11.59 3.27
N LEU A 108 5.57 12.34 4.15
CA LEU A 108 5.83 13.77 4.34
C LEU A 108 7.21 14.02 4.97
N THR A 109 7.64 13.12 5.86
CA THR A 109 8.99 13.15 6.44
C THR A 109 10.04 12.91 5.35
N ILE A 110 9.84 11.93 4.47
CA ILE A 110 10.70 11.68 3.31
C ILE A 110 10.73 12.91 2.38
N LEU A 111 9.58 13.52 2.12
CA LEU A 111 9.48 14.75 1.31
C LEU A 111 10.34 15.88 1.90
N ASP A 112 10.29 16.07 3.21
CA ASP A 112 11.06 17.09 3.90
C ASP A 112 12.56 16.82 3.89
N LEU A 113 12.95 15.56 4.06
CA LEU A 113 14.35 15.13 4.02
C LEU A 113 14.93 15.27 2.62
N ALA A 114 14.22 14.83 1.59
CA ALA A 114 14.70 14.82 0.21
C ALA A 114 14.55 16.17 -0.49
N PHE A 115 13.58 17.01 -0.08
CA PHE A 115 13.25 18.26 -0.73
C PHE A 115 13.10 19.42 0.27
N PRO A 116 14.17 19.73 1.03
CA PRO A 116 14.09 20.74 2.09
C PRO A 116 13.66 22.11 1.52
N GLY A 117 12.64 22.70 2.13
CA GLY A 117 12.10 24.02 1.76
C GLY A 117 11.22 24.05 0.51
N VAL A 118 10.94 22.92 -0.15
CA VAL A 118 10.07 22.89 -1.35
C VAL A 118 8.60 23.10 -1.01
N VAL A 119 8.15 22.67 0.18
CA VAL A 119 6.75 22.81 0.63
C VAL A 119 6.62 24.05 1.52
N PRO A 120 5.81 25.06 1.14
CA PRO A 120 5.53 26.20 2.00
C PRO A 120 4.83 25.80 3.31
N ALA A 121 5.11 26.51 4.40
CA ALA A 121 4.58 26.18 5.73
C ALA A 121 3.04 26.07 5.77
N ALA A 122 2.33 26.98 5.10
CA ALA A 122 0.86 26.93 5.03
C ALA A 122 0.32 25.70 4.30
N PHE A 123 1.05 25.18 3.29
CA PHE A 123 0.65 23.95 2.60
C PHE A 123 1.04 22.71 3.43
N ARG A 124 2.09 22.80 4.25
CA ARG A 124 2.48 21.72 5.16
C ARG A 124 1.42 21.40 6.20
N GLU A 125 0.72 22.40 6.73
CA GLU A 125 -0.43 22.18 7.63
C GLU A 125 -1.54 21.39 6.94
N GLN A 126 -1.82 21.66 5.66
CA GLN A 126 -2.80 20.91 4.87
C GLN A 126 -2.35 19.46 4.65
N LEU A 127 -1.07 19.25 4.33
CA LEU A 127 -0.51 17.90 4.16
C LEU A 127 -0.54 17.11 5.48
N ALA A 128 -0.25 17.75 6.62
CA ALA A 128 -0.31 17.11 7.93
C ALA A 128 -1.72 16.57 8.26
N SER A 129 -2.77 17.20 7.72
CA SER A 129 -4.17 16.74 7.89
C SER A 129 -4.53 15.49 7.08
N LEU A 130 -3.65 15.03 6.18
CA LEU A 130 -3.86 13.80 5.41
C LEU A 130 -3.89 12.58 6.31
N SER A 131 -3.02 12.54 7.32
CA SER A 131 -2.98 11.49 8.33
C SER A 131 -4.16 11.65 9.30
N PRO A 132 -5.01 10.62 9.48
CA PRO A 132 -6.11 10.68 10.44
C PRO A 132 -5.64 10.63 11.90
N GLY A 133 -4.38 10.27 12.16
CA GLY A 133 -3.79 10.24 13.50
C GLY A 133 -4.34 9.12 14.38
N TYR A 134 -4.62 7.96 13.77
CA TYR A 134 -5.10 6.81 14.51
C TYR A 134 -4.03 6.24 15.44
N GLY A 135 -4.47 5.68 16.58
CA GLY A 135 -3.62 5.02 17.57
C GLY A 135 -4.19 3.68 17.99
N LEU A 136 -3.34 2.76 18.46
CA LEU A 136 -3.76 1.43 18.92
C LEU A 136 -4.63 1.47 20.20
N ASP A 137 -4.51 2.53 20.99
CA ASP A 137 -5.29 2.80 22.18
C ASP A 137 -6.69 3.36 21.87
N GLN A 138 -6.92 3.81 20.64
CA GLN A 138 -8.22 4.29 20.18
C GLN A 138 -9.08 3.11 19.74
N GLU A 139 -10.38 3.17 19.97
CA GLU A 139 -11.32 2.19 19.42
C GLU A 139 -11.89 2.65 18.08
N PRO A 140 -11.93 1.77 17.06
CA PRO A 140 -12.65 2.07 15.84
C PRO A 140 -14.12 2.39 16.14
N ALA A 141 -14.54 3.57 15.70
CA ALA A 141 -15.92 4.04 15.79
C ALA A 141 -16.45 4.35 14.39
N ALA A 142 -17.71 3.99 14.13
CA ALA A 142 -18.37 4.38 12.89
C ALA A 142 -18.56 5.91 12.89
N PRO A 143 -18.32 6.59 11.76
CA PRO A 143 -18.88 7.92 11.55
C PRO A 143 -20.40 7.87 11.70
N ASP A 144 -20.99 8.89 12.32
CA ASP A 144 -22.44 8.99 12.56
C ASP A 144 -23.27 8.94 11.26
N ASP A 145 -22.65 9.25 10.12
CA ASP A 145 -23.24 9.33 8.78
C ASP A 145 -22.76 8.22 7.82
N ALA A 146 -22.01 7.22 8.31
CA ALA A 146 -21.54 6.17 7.43
C ALA A 146 -22.72 5.32 6.92
N PRO A 147 -22.91 5.19 5.59
CA PRO A 147 -23.94 4.30 5.03
C PRO A 147 -23.75 2.86 5.55
N ASP A 148 -24.76 2.01 5.40
CA ASP A 148 -24.74 0.57 5.77
C ASP A 148 -23.60 -0.17 5.04
N GLN A 149 -22.39 -0.02 5.56
CA GLN A 149 -21.19 -0.70 5.09
C GLN A 149 -21.23 -2.13 5.63
N LYS A 150 -21.08 -3.09 4.73
CA LYS A 150 -21.08 -4.52 5.04
C LYS A 150 -19.79 -4.91 5.76
N ALA A 151 -19.82 -6.05 6.45
CA ALA A 151 -18.61 -6.69 6.96
C ALA A 151 -17.60 -6.95 5.81
N PRO A 152 -16.29 -6.86 6.09
CA PRO A 152 -15.26 -7.12 5.08
C PRO A 152 -15.37 -8.54 4.52
N THR A 153 -15.24 -8.67 3.21
CA THR A 153 -15.33 -9.93 2.47
C THR A 153 -13.94 -10.47 2.11
N LEU A 154 -13.87 -11.71 1.64
CA LEU A 154 -12.64 -12.28 1.08
C LEU A 154 -12.06 -11.43 -0.06
N ASP A 155 -12.92 -10.86 -0.92
CA ASP A 155 -12.49 -10.00 -2.02
C ASP A 155 -11.84 -8.71 -1.50
N ASP A 156 -12.34 -8.16 -0.39
CA ASP A 156 -11.73 -6.99 0.25
C ASP A 156 -10.32 -7.30 0.75
N PHE A 157 -10.13 -8.46 1.39
CA PHE A 157 -8.79 -8.88 1.84
C PHE A 157 -7.85 -9.18 0.68
N ILE A 158 -8.32 -9.78 -0.42
CA ILE A 158 -7.50 -9.98 -1.62
C ILE A 158 -7.08 -8.62 -2.20
N HIS A 159 -8.00 -7.66 -2.35
CA HIS A 159 -7.66 -6.32 -2.83
C HIS A 159 -6.68 -5.58 -1.92
N ILE A 160 -6.86 -5.67 -0.59
CA ILE A 160 -5.90 -5.14 0.37
C ILE A 160 -4.53 -5.76 0.12
N ASN A 161 -4.42 -7.09 0.07
CA ASN A 161 -3.14 -7.77 -0.13
C ASN A 161 -2.45 -7.37 -1.45
N LEU A 162 -3.20 -7.26 -2.55
CA LEU A 162 -2.68 -6.81 -3.84
C LEU A 162 -2.18 -5.35 -3.80
N ALA A 163 -2.89 -4.47 -3.08
CA ALA A 163 -2.45 -3.10 -2.86
C ALA A 163 -1.12 -3.04 -2.10
N GLN A 164 -0.97 -3.82 -1.03
CA GLN A 164 0.27 -3.87 -0.25
C GLN A 164 1.45 -4.45 -1.06
N LEU A 165 1.21 -5.47 -1.90
CA LEU A 165 2.22 -6.00 -2.82
C LEU A 165 2.69 -4.95 -3.84
N ARG A 166 1.76 -4.15 -4.34
CA ARG A 166 2.07 -3.02 -5.24
C ARG A 166 2.86 -1.95 -4.49
N ASN A 167 2.43 -1.54 -3.31
CA ASN A 167 3.12 -0.54 -2.48
C ASN A 167 4.55 -0.99 -2.17
N ALA A 168 4.76 -2.22 -1.69
CA ALA A 168 6.09 -2.78 -1.46
C ALA A 168 6.96 -2.77 -2.73
N SER A 169 6.39 -3.11 -3.89
CA SER A 169 7.09 -3.02 -5.18
C SER A 169 7.54 -1.58 -5.50
N LEU A 170 6.65 -0.60 -5.29
CA LEU A 170 6.95 0.81 -5.54
C LEU A 170 8.00 1.36 -4.57
N GLN A 171 7.99 0.96 -3.29
CA GLN A 171 9.02 1.35 -2.32
C GLN A 171 10.42 0.90 -2.76
N ILE A 172 10.53 -0.33 -3.25
CA ILE A 172 11.80 -0.86 -3.78
C ILE A 172 12.30 -0.04 -4.97
N LEU A 173 11.38 0.42 -5.84
CA LEU A 173 11.73 1.25 -7.00
C LEU A 173 12.07 2.70 -6.61
N LEU A 174 11.42 3.23 -5.57
CA LEU A 174 11.58 4.61 -5.11
C LEU A 174 12.93 4.82 -4.39
N ARG A 175 13.40 3.83 -3.64
CA ARG A 175 14.59 3.91 -2.78
C ARG A 175 15.86 4.42 -3.49
N PRO A 176 16.27 3.90 -4.65
CA PRO A 176 17.49 4.37 -5.33
C PRO A 176 17.39 5.80 -5.86
N SER A 177 16.18 6.29 -6.15
CA SER A 177 16.00 7.64 -6.66
C SER A 177 15.89 8.68 -5.56
N LEU A 178 15.41 8.32 -4.37
CA LEU A 178 15.38 9.28 -3.27
C LEU A 178 16.79 9.68 -2.82
N THR A 179 17.77 8.77 -2.89
CA THR A 179 19.16 9.10 -2.56
C THR A 179 19.79 10.10 -3.54
N SER A 180 19.28 10.22 -4.77
CA SER A 180 19.78 11.20 -5.75
C SER A 180 19.19 12.60 -5.54
N HIS A 181 18.01 12.71 -4.94
CA HIS A 181 17.36 13.99 -4.64
C HIS A 181 17.70 14.54 -3.24
N CYS A 182 18.07 13.66 -2.33
CA CYS A 182 18.26 13.95 -0.91
C CYS A 182 19.66 14.55 -0.63
N PRO A 183 19.76 15.63 0.17
CA PRO A 183 21.04 16.10 0.67
C PRO A 183 21.81 14.94 1.35
N PRO A 184 23.13 14.80 1.15
CA PRO A 184 23.90 13.66 1.66
C PRO A 184 23.72 13.40 3.17
N GLU A 185 23.60 14.47 3.97
CA GLU A 185 23.37 14.42 5.40
C GLU A 185 22.01 13.83 5.81
N ASN A 186 21.01 13.91 4.92
CA ASN A 186 19.64 13.42 5.16
C ASN A 186 19.41 12.00 4.63
N VAL A 187 20.31 11.48 3.78
CA VAL A 187 20.18 10.14 3.17
C VAL A 187 19.99 9.02 4.21
N PRO A 188 20.74 8.96 5.33
CA PRO A 188 20.53 7.93 6.34
C PRO A 188 19.11 7.94 6.91
N GLY A 189 18.61 9.12 7.30
CA GLY A 189 17.27 9.26 7.86
C GLY A 189 16.17 8.93 6.84
N ALA A 190 16.31 9.38 5.60
CA ALA A 190 15.35 9.06 4.55
C ALA A 190 15.32 7.54 4.26
N THR A 191 16.49 6.89 4.33
CA THR A 191 16.62 5.44 4.14
C THR A 191 15.94 4.68 5.27
N GLU A 192 16.15 5.08 6.52
CA GLU A 192 15.51 4.47 7.68
C GLU A 192 13.98 4.55 7.61
N VAL A 193 13.43 5.71 7.24
CA VAL A 193 11.97 5.87 7.09
C VAL A 193 11.42 4.98 5.97
N MET A 194 12.09 4.90 4.82
CA MET A 194 11.69 4.00 3.73
C MET A 194 11.77 2.53 4.12
N ASP A 195 12.81 2.12 4.84
CA ASP A 195 12.99 0.74 5.30
C ASP A 195 11.90 0.36 6.30
N SER A 196 11.48 1.29 7.17
CA SER A 196 10.33 1.10 8.06
C SER A 196 9.04 0.86 7.27
N ILE A 197 8.71 1.75 6.32
CA ILE A 197 7.50 1.59 5.49
C ILE A 197 7.54 0.24 4.76
N LEU A 198 8.66 -0.11 4.12
CA LEU A 198 8.76 -1.39 3.40
C LEU A 198 8.56 -2.60 4.33
N ALA A 199 9.10 -2.56 5.55
CA ALA A 199 8.92 -3.62 6.53
C ALA A 199 7.46 -3.77 6.97
N ASP A 200 6.76 -2.66 7.14
CA ASP A 200 5.34 -2.63 7.50
C ASP A 200 4.47 -3.16 6.34
N GLU A 201 4.72 -2.73 5.11
CA GLU A 201 4.03 -3.22 3.90
C GLU A 201 4.19 -4.74 3.73
N LEU A 202 5.41 -5.28 3.93
CA LEU A 202 5.66 -6.73 3.91
C LEU A 202 4.92 -7.46 5.04
N THR A 203 4.82 -6.83 6.21
CA THR A 203 4.04 -7.34 7.35
C THR A 203 2.55 -7.35 7.03
N HIS A 204 2.02 -6.33 6.36
CA HIS A 204 0.62 -6.27 5.92
C HIS A 204 0.31 -7.32 4.86
N VAL A 205 1.20 -7.55 3.91
CA VAL A 205 1.11 -8.66 2.95
C VAL A 205 0.98 -9.98 3.69
N ALA A 206 1.87 -10.26 4.65
CA ALA A 206 1.86 -11.51 5.41
C ALA A 206 0.57 -11.70 6.23
N ARG A 207 0.19 -10.68 7.02
CA ARG A 207 -1.02 -10.72 7.86
C ARG A 207 -2.27 -10.96 7.02
N THR A 208 -2.39 -10.25 5.90
CA THR A 208 -3.56 -10.37 5.03
C THR A 208 -3.57 -11.71 4.30
N ALA A 209 -2.41 -12.24 3.90
CA ALA A 209 -2.29 -13.57 3.31
C ALA A 209 -2.79 -14.68 4.26
N VAL A 210 -2.55 -14.56 5.57
CA VAL A 210 -3.07 -15.50 6.57
C VAL A 210 -4.60 -15.46 6.64
N VAL A 211 -5.21 -14.27 6.59
CA VAL A 211 -6.68 -14.14 6.55
C VAL A 211 -7.25 -14.75 5.28
N ILE A 212 -6.66 -14.45 4.12
CA ILE A 212 -7.06 -15.02 2.83
C ILE A 212 -6.94 -16.54 2.86
N GLU A 213 -5.83 -17.08 3.34
CA GLU A 213 -5.62 -18.53 3.48
C GLU A 213 -6.72 -19.17 4.32
N ARG A 214 -7.03 -18.57 5.49
CA ARG A 214 -8.06 -19.05 6.41
C ARG A 214 -9.45 -19.04 5.77
N GLN A 215 -9.88 -17.89 5.25
CA GLN A 215 -11.21 -17.72 4.65
C GLN A 215 -11.39 -18.55 3.38
N SER A 216 -10.31 -18.75 2.60
CA SER A 216 -10.38 -19.55 1.37
C SER A 216 -10.74 -21.02 1.62
N ARG A 217 -10.63 -21.53 2.86
CA ARG A 217 -10.94 -22.93 3.20
C ARG A 217 -12.41 -23.28 3.06
N GLU A 218 -13.28 -22.27 3.03
CA GLU A 218 -14.72 -22.43 2.86
C GLU A 218 -15.12 -22.63 1.39
N GLU A 219 -14.21 -22.36 0.44
CA GLU A 219 -14.46 -22.45 -1.00
C GLU A 219 -13.71 -23.62 -1.66
N ALA A 220 -14.22 -24.13 -2.78
CA ALA A 220 -13.48 -25.09 -3.58
C ALA A 220 -12.21 -24.44 -4.15
N LEU A 221 -11.11 -25.20 -4.27
CA LEU A 221 -9.82 -24.67 -4.75
C LEU A 221 -9.92 -23.94 -6.09
N HIS A 222 -10.76 -24.46 -7.00
CA HIS A 222 -10.96 -23.87 -8.32
C HIS A 222 -11.73 -22.54 -8.25
N GLU A 223 -12.77 -22.46 -7.42
CA GLU A 223 -13.57 -21.24 -7.23
C GLU A 223 -12.72 -20.13 -6.60
N PHE A 224 -11.93 -20.48 -5.57
CA PHE A 224 -11.00 -19.55 -4.95
C PHE A 224 -9.96 -19.01 -5.95
N ALA A 225 -9.39 -19.90 -6.79
CA ALA A 225 -8.43 -19.48 -7.81
C ALA A 225 -9.06 -18.52 -8.84
N GLN A 226 -10.29 -18.79 -9.29
CA GLN A 226 -11.04 -17.89 -10.19
C GLN A 226 -11.36 -16.55 -9.54
N ARG A 227 -11.81 -16.55 -8.28
CA ARG A 227 -12.06 -15.34 -7.49
C ARG A 227 -10.80 -14.49 -7.38
N PHE A 228 -9.67 -15.10 -7.00
CA PHE A 228 -8.39 -14.40 -6.86
C PHE A 228 -7.94 -13.78 -8.18
N GLN A 229 -8.04 -14.53 -9.29
CA GLN A 229 -7.73 -14.02 -10.62
C GLN A 229 -8.65 -12.85 -11.01
N GLY A 230 -9.95 -12.95 -10.70
CA GLY A 230 -10.91 -11.87 -10.92
C GLY A 230 -10.56 -10.59 -10.16
N CYS A 231 -10.17 -10.73 -8.89
CA CYS A 231 -9.70 -9.60 -8.06
C CYS A 231 -8.41 -9.00 -8.62
N LEU A 232 -7.45 -9.82 -9.05
CA LEU A 232 -6.22 -9.33 -9.67
C LEU A 232 -6.51 -8.53 -10.95
N ARG A 233 -7.39 -9.03 -11.82
CA ARG A 233 -7.79 -8.33 -13.04
C ARG A 233 -8.46 -6.99 -12.72
N GLY A 234 -9.44 -7.00 -11.81
CA GLY A 234 -10.10 -5.76 -11.38
C GLY A 234 -9.13 -4.76 -10.75
N PHE A 235 -8.16 -5.24 -9.96
CA PHE A 235 -7.10 -4.41 -9.40
C PHE A 235 -6.19 -3.82 -10.48
N ILE A 236 -5.81 -4.60 -11.49
CA ILE A 236 -5.02 -4.11 -12.64
C ILE A 236 -5.81 -3.03 -13.38
N ASP A 237 -7.09 -3.25 -13.68
CA ASP A 237 -7.92 -2.28 -14.39
C ASP A 237 -7.97 -0.95 -13.63
N LEU A 238 -8.21 -1.00 -12.31
CA LEU A 238 -8.27 0.18 -11.44
C LEU A 238 -6.93 0.92 -11.28
N THR A 239 -5.81 0.21 -11.39
CA THR A 239 -4.46 0.77 -11.14
C THR A 239 -3.66 1.01 -12.42
N SER A 240 -4.17 0.57 -13.58
CA SER A 240 -3.56 0.78 -14.89
C SER A 240 -3.51 2.25 -15.30
N GLU A 241 -4.43 3.06 -14.78
CA GLU A 241 -4.53 4.51 -15.04
C GLU A 241 -3.70 5.35 -14.06
N GLU A 242 -3.03 4.74 -13.08
CA GLU A 242 -2.27 5.53 -12.10
C GLU A 242 -1.15 6.33 -12.77
N PRO A 243 -1.01 7.60 -12.40
CA PRO A 243 -0.44 8.61 -13.27
C PRO A 243 1.07 8.54 -13.21
N ILE A 244 1.68 7.99 -14.26
CA ILE A 244 2.87 8.67 -14.76
C ILE A 244 2.47 10.07 -15.28
N ASP A 245 1.18 10.38 -15.57
CA ASP A 245 0.83 11.71 -16.11
C ASP A 245 -0.60 12.32 -16.00
N ARG A 246 -1.52 11.96 -15.08
CA ARG A 246 -2.92 12.52 -15.11
C ARG A 246 -3.60 13.07 -13.85
N GLY A 247 -3.14 12.81 -12.62
CA GLY A 247 -3.99 13.04 -11.42
C GLY A 247 -4.04 14.45 -10.81
N TYR A 248 -2.97 15.25 -10.89
CA TYR A 248 -2.80 16.39 -9.97
C TYR A 248 -3.47 17.71 -10.44
N HIS A 249 -3.53 17.95 -11.75
CA HIS A 249 -4.06 19.21 -12.30
C HIS A 249 -5.55 19.44 -11.96
N LEU A 250 -6.30 18.39 -11.63
CA LEU A 250 -7.73 18.47 -11.37
C LEU A 250 -8.10 18.88 -9.92
N ARG A 251 -7.20 18.72 -8.93
CA ARG A 251 -7.56 18.91 -7.52
C ARG A 251 -6.83 20.05 -6.80
N PHE A 252 -5.61 20.40 -7.23
CA PHE A 252 -4.79 21.41 -6.53
C PHE A 252 -4.41 22.63 -7.38
N GLY A 253 -4.96 22.73 -8.60
CA GLY A 253 -4.66 23.82 -9.52
C GLY A 253 -3.17 23.85 -9.91
N ASN A 254 -2.83 24.77 -10.81
CA ASN A 254 -1.45 24.98 -11.23
C ASN A 254 -0.62 25.52 -10.07
N TYR A 255 -0.10 24.63 -9.23
CA TYR A 255 1.02 24.95 -8.36
C TYR A 255 2.23 25.20 -9.27
N PRO A 256 2.83 26.41 -9.24
CA PRO A 256 3.96 26.77 -10.08
C PRO A 256 5.20 25.91 -9.78
#